data_AF-A0A327NH59-F1
#
_entry.id   AF-A0A327NH59-F1
#
_cell.length_a   1.000
_cell.length_b   1.000
_cell.length_c   1.000
_cell.angle_alpha   90.00
_cell.angle_beta   90.00
_cell.angle_gamma   90.00
#
_symmetry.space_group_name_H-M   'P 1'
#
loop_
_entity.id
_entity.type
_entity.pdbx_description
1 polymer ?
#
loop_
_entity_poly.entity_id
_entity_poly.type
_entity_poly.pdbx_seq_one_letter_code
_entity_poly.pdbx_strand_id
1 'polypeptide(L)'
;MKQNLTLPVWLFGVAIVAQILIGLLGGLLIWKQSHPPQGWSLDSTTYYKFLEGQGKLNLRLYEQQQAHESRLRALDKKRQARHRHIDSLSGPALQSEIDRLYNNRFGRQQQTSGAGSGNRPQTDSTNRSRRSSGAEGQSRSADAARRGESKGQFAFRAEPGHCCPEQNDYPAQQPATGQIQRIVNGAGPGRPLPEAKARSQIGKLGLANRTGHVPGTKVQGYWLLIQDQGYTYPDIAFAISAVETGYWWIASPGHNLFGMKKNGRGYYSSLSRSGYCRYKSESASMADYRAYEQQVIAKYSLVTRSDYLRHIYRRFCPNPTYQGKLALAIQTLKALA
;
A
#
# COMPACT_ATOMS: atom_id res chain seq x y z
N MET A 1 6.20 -13.04 -40.29
CA MET A 1 7.65 -13.23 -40.08
C MET A 1 7.99 -12.82 -38.65
N LYS A 2 8.35 -13.76 -37.77
CA LYS A 2 8.77 -13.47 -36.39
C LYS A 2 10.28 -13.22 -36.39
N GLN A 3 10.71 -11.98 -36.19
CA GLN A 3 12.12 -11.68 -36.00
C GLN A 3 12.51 -12.08 -34.58
N ASN A 4 13.34 -13.12 -34.45
CA ASN A 4 13.94 -13.48 -33.17
C ASN A 4 15.00 -12.44 -32.83
N LEU A 5 14.69 -11.51 -31.93
CA LEU A 5 15.69 -10.62 -31.33
C LEU A 5 16.59 -11.45 -30.40
N THR A 6 17.72 -11.91 -30.91
CA THR A 6 18.82 -12.41 -30.09
C THR A 6 19.49 -11.23 -29.42
N LEU A 7 19.20 -10.99 -28.14
CA LEU A 7 19.92 -10.00 -27.36
C LEU A 7 21.39 -10.44 -27.23
N PRO A 8 22.36 -9.54 -27.47
CA PRO A 8 23.77 -9.87 -27.39
C PRO A 8 24.14 -10.28 -25.97
N VAL A 9 24.84 -11.42 -25.86
CA VAL A 9 25.29 -12.06 -24.60
C VAL A 9 26.03 -11.08 -23.67
N TRP A 10 26.66 -10.04 -24.23
CA TRP A 10 27.37 -9.02 -23.46
C TRP A 10 26.47 -8.16 -22.55
N LEU A 11 25.18 -7.98 -22.88
CA LEU A 11 24.23 -7.24 -22.04
C LEU A 11 23.97 -7.93 -20.70
N PHE A 12 24.00 -9.28 -20.67
CA PHE A 12 23.86 -10.04 -19.43
C PHE A 12 25.08 -9.87 -18.52
N GLY A 13 26.28 -9.79 -19.09
CA GLY A 13 27.51 -9.56 -18.33
C GLY A 13 27.51 -8.22 -17.59
N VAL A 14 27.08 -7.14 -18.25
CA VAL A 14 27.02 -5.79 -17.64
C VAL A 14 26.01 -5.73 -16.49
N ALA A 15 24.84 -6.37 -16.63
CA ALA A 15 23.82 -6.39 -15.60
C ALA A 15 24.28 -7.10 -14.31
N ILE A 16 25.02 -8.21 -14.44
CA ILE A 16 25.55 -8.96 -13.30
C ILE A 16 26.61 -8.14 -12.56
N VAL A 17 27.54 -7.52 -13.28
CA VAL A 17 28.57 -6.67 -12.68
C VAL A 17 27.95 -5.48 -11.93
N ALA A 18 26.92 -4.85 -12.50
CA ALA A 18 26.21 -3.75 -11.86
C ALA A 18 25.52 -4.18 -10.55
N GLN A 19 24.89 -5.35 -10.51
CA GLN A 19 24.25 -5.87 -9.30
C GLN A 19 25.27 -6.16 -8.18
N ILE A 20 26.43 -6.74 -8.52
CA ILE A 20 27.51 -7.00 -7.56
C ILE A 20 28.04 -5.70 -6.98
N LEU A 21 28.27 -4.67 -7.82
CA LEU A 21 28.73 -3.36 -7.36
C LEU A 21 27.72 -2.70 -6.41
N ILE A 22 26.41 -2.77 -6.72
CA ILE A 22 25.35 -2.25 -5.84
C ILE A 22 25.34 -2.99 -4.50
N GLY A 23 25.50 -4.31 -4.52
CA GLY A 23 25.59 -5.14 -3.31
C GLY A 23 26.79 -4.77 -2.43
N LEU A 24 27.97 -4.59 -3.03
CA LEU A 24 29.19 -4.19 -2.32
C LEU A 24 29.06 -2.78 -1.73
N LEU A 25 28.51 -1.82 -2.48
CA LEU A 25 28.24 -0.46 -1.99
C LEU A 25 27.25 -0.46 -0.82
N GLY A 26 26.17 -1.25 -0.93
CA GLY A 26 25.19 -1.42 0.15
C GLY A 26 25.81 -2.03 1.40
N GLY A 27 26.62 -3.08 1.25
CA GLY A 27 27.36 -3.72 2.33
C GLY A 27 28.33 -2.75 3.01
N LEU A 28 29.08 -1.96 2.24
CA LEU A 28 30.03 -0.98 2.75
C LEU A 28 29.33 0.13 3.57
N LEU A 29 28.15 0.56 3.13
CA LEU A 29 27.34 1.56 3.86
C LEU A 29 26.83 1.02 5.20
N ILE A 30 26.34 -0.22 5.23
CA ILE A 30 25.88 -0.88 6.47
C ILE A 30 27.06 -1.13 7.42
N TRP A 31 28.21 -1.54 6.89
CA TRP A 31 29.41 -1.76 7.68
C TRP A 31 29.93 -0.45 8.30
N LYS A 32 29.95 0.65 7.54
CA LYS A 32 30.29 1.99 8.07
C LYS A 32 29.32 2.48 9.15
N GLN A 33 28.03 2.16 9.05
CA GLN A 33 27.06 2.51 10.10
C GLN A 33 27.26 1.70 11.39
N SER A 34 27.76 0.47 11.28
CA SER A 34 27.96 -0.43 12.44
C SER A 34 29.33 -0.26 13.12
N HIS A 35 30.31 0.34 12.45
CA HIS A 35 31.66 0.56 12.97
C HIS A 35 32.02 2.05 12.86
N PRO A 36 31.45 2.93 13.72
CA PRO A 36 31.90 4.31 13.77
C PRO A 36 33.41 4.32 14.11
N PRO A 37 34.22 5.13 13.41
CA PRO A 37 35.65 5.21 13.68
C PRO A 37 35.89 5.54 15.16
N GLN A 38 36.64 4.67 15.84
CA GLN A 38 37.02 4.88 17.24
C GLN A 38 37.87 6.15 17.34
N GLY A 39 37.44 7.12 18.15
CA GLY A 39 38.14 8.40 18.36
C GLY A 39 37.42 9.65 17.83
N TRP A 40 36.24 9.52 17.24
CA TRP A 40 35.40 10.69 16.96
C TRP A 40 34.72 11.18 18.25
N SER A 41 35.35 12.12 18.95
CA SER A 41 34.58 13.02 19.82
C SER A 41 33.68 13.85 18.90
N LEU A 42 32.41 13.46 18.74
CA LEU A 42 31.46 14.32 18.05
C LEU A 42 31.40 15.63 18.83
N ASP A 43 31.93 16.70 18.23
CA ASP A 43 31.61 18.05 18.64
C ASP A 43 30.08 18.14 18.61
N SER A 44 29.50 18.29 19.79
CA SER A 44 28.06 18.32 20.00
C SER A 44 27.41 19.40 19.11
N THR A 45 28.12 20.49 18.83
CA THR A 45 27.70 21.55 17.92
C THR A 45 27.47 21.04 16.50
N THR A 46 28.40 20.23 15.99
CA THR A 46 28.31 19.65 14.64
C THR A 46 27.17 18.64 14.56
N TYR A 47 26.94 17.85 15.62
CA TYR A 47 25.81 16.92 15.71
C TYR A 47 24.46 17.66 15.66
N TYR A 48 24.28 18.72 16.47
CA TYR A 48 23.02 19.46 16.51
C TYR A 48 22.74 20.18 15.20
N LYS A 49 23.75 20.75 14.53
CA LYS A 49 23.58 21.34 13.18
C LYS A 49 23.11 20.30 12.16
N PHE A 50 23.64 19.08 12.22
CA PHE A 50 23.19 17.99 11.35
C PHE A 50 21.72 17.61 11.62
N LEU A 51 21.33 17.47 12.89
CA LEU A 51 19.94 17.18 13.26
C LEU A 51 18.98 18.30 12.85
N GLU A 52 19.39 19.56 12.99
CA GLU A 52 18.61 20.71 12.52
C GLU A 52 18.42 20.68 10.99
N GLY A 53 19.48 20.32 10.25
CA GLY A 53 19.42 20.12 8.80
C GLY A 53 18.44 19.01 8.40
N GLN A 54 18.47 17.88 9.10
CA GLN A 54 17.51 16.78 8.90
C GLN A 54 16.07 17.22 9.24
N GLY A 55 15.88 17.98 10.31
CA GLY A 55 14.59 18.53 10.70
C GLY A 55 14.00 19.44 9.61
N LYS A 56 14.81 20.35 9.05
CA LYS A 56 14.42 21.23 7.95
C LYS A 56 14.05 20.46 6.68
N LEU A 57 14.78 19.40 6.35
CA LEU A 57 14.49 18.55 5.20
C LEU A 57 13.15 17.81 5.37
N ASN A 58 12.94 17.22 6.55
CA ASN A 58 11.70 16.51 6.87
C ASN A 58 10.48 17.44 6.83
N LEU A 59 10.62 18.67 7.33
CA LEU A 59 9.57 19.68 7.25
C LEU A 59 9.20 20.02 5.79
N ARG A 60 10.19 20.25 4.92
CA ARG A 60 9.95 20.52 3.49
C ARG A 60 9.27 19.35 2.78
N LEU A 61 9.66 18.12 3.09
CA LEU A 61 9.02 16.92 2.52
C LEU A 61 7.55 16.82 2.95
N TYR A 62 7.27 17.13 4.22
CA TYR A 62 5.91 17.16 4.73
C TYR A 62 5.05 18.25 4.06
N GLU A 63 5.60 19.46 3.87
CA GLU A 63 4.94 20.56 3.16
C GLU A 63 4.64 20.20 1.70
N GLN A 64 5.61 19.59 1.00
CA GLN A 64 5.41 19.10 -0.37
C GLN A 64 4.31 18.04 -0.43
N GLN A 65 4.28 17.11 0.54
CA GLN A 65 3.22 16.10 0.61
C GLN A 65 1.84 16.75 0.78
N GLN A 66 1.69 17.70 1.69
CA GLN A 66 0.44 18.44 1.89
C GLN A 66 0.01 19.22 0.64
N ALA A 67 0.97 19.85 -0.07
CA ALA A 67 0.71 20.52 -1.34
C ALA A 67 0.21 19.54 -2.42
N HIS A 68 0.78 18.34 -2.51
CA HIS A 68 0.30 17.31 -3.42
C HIS A 68 -1.10 16.80 -3.06
N GLU A 69 -1.38 16.56 -1.78
CA GLU A 69 -2.69 16.11 -1.31
C GLU A 69 -3.79 17.15 -1.59
N SER A 70 -3.52 18.42 -1.33
CA SER A 70 -4.46 19.51 -1.65
C SER A 70 -4.72 19.63 -3.15
N ARG A 71 -3.70 19.47 -4.00
CA ARG A 71 -3.84 19.44 -5.47
C ARG A 71 -4.71 18.27 -5.93
N LEU A 72 -4.56 17.09 -5.34
CA LEU A 72 -5.39 15.92 -5.63
C LEU A 72 -6.85 16.15 -5.24
N ARG A 73 -7.11 16.70 -4.05
CA ARG A 73 -8.47 17.06 -3.60
C ARG A 73 -9.12 18.10 -4.53
N ALA A 74 -8.37 19.10 -4.98
CA ALA A 74 -8.86 20.10 -5.93
C ALA A 74 -9.21 19.50 -7.30
N LEU A 75 -8.38 18.57 -7.81
CA LEU A 75 -8.66 17.84 -9.04
C LEU A 75 -9.90 16.95 -8.92
N ASP A 76 -10.08 16.28 -7.78
CA ASP A 76 -11.28 15.45 -7.56
C ASP A 76 -12.55 16.30 -7.45
N LYS A 77 -12.51 17.44 -6.75
CA LYS A 77 -13.61 18.40 -6.72
C LYS A 77 -13.97 18.90 -8.13
N LYS A 78 -12.98 19.25 -8.96
CA LYS A 78 -13.19 19.61 -10.38
C LYS A 78 -13.77 18.47 -11.20
N ARG A 79 -13.37 17.23 -10.92
CA ARG A 79 -13.91 16.04 -11.58
C ARG A 79 -15.38 15.84 -11.20
N GLN A 80 -15.71 15.86 -9.91
CA GLN A 80 -17.09 15.69 -9.42
C GLN A 80 -18.01 16.79 -9.96
N ALA A 81 -17.57 18.04 -9.98
CA ALA A 81 -18.32 19.14 -10.58
C ALA A 81 -18.63 18.89 -12.06
N ARG A 82 -17.66 18.38 -12.83
CA ARG A 82 -17.88 17.98 -14.23
C ARG A 82 -18.88 16.83 -14.38
N HIS A 83 -18.83 15.82 -13.51
CA HIS A 83 -19.80 14.72 -13.57
C HIS A 83 -21.22 15.23 -13.32
N ARG A 84 -21.42 16.04 -12.26
CA ARG A 84 -22.72 16.67 -11.99
C ARG A 84 -23.21 17.53 -13.14
N HIS A 85 -22.31 18.26 -13.80
CA HIS A 85 -22.66 19.04 -14.99
C HIS A 85 -23.13 18.13 -16.13
N ILE A 86 -22.38 17.07 -16.46
CA ILE A 86 -22.77 16.10 -17.51
C ILE A 86 -24.10 15.44 -17.17
N ASP A 87 -24.30 15.01 -15.92
CA ASP A 87 -25.52 14.36 -15.45
C ASP A 87 -26.74 15.30 -15.54
N SER A 88 -26.52 16.62 -15.50
CA SER A 88 -27.58 17.63 -15.65
C SER A 88 -27.96 17.94 -17.10
N LEU A 89 -27.16 17.49 -18.08
CA LEU A 89 -27.43 17.71 -19.50
C LEU A 89 -28.33 16.60 -20.05
N SER A 90 -29.22 16.95 -20.98
CA SER A 90 -30.05 15.99 -21.70
C SER A 90 -30.27 16.42 -23.15
N GLY A 91 -30.64 15.48 -24.02
CA GLY A 91 -30.98 15.74 -25.42
C GLY A 91 -29.85 16.43 -26.21
N PRO A 92 -30.17 17.47 -27.02
CA PRO A 92 -29.17 18.17 -27.84
C PRO A 92 -28.01 18.79 -27.04
N ALA A 93 -28.26 19.21 -25.79
CA ALA A 93 -27.23 19.82 -24.94
C ALA A 93 -26.16 18.81 -24.52
N LEU A 94 -26.55 17.56 -24.25
CA LEU A 94 -25.61 16.47 -23.96
C LEU A 94 -24.77 16.13 -25.21
N GLN A 95 -25.39 16.09 -26.38
CA GLN A 95 -24.69 15.81 -27.64
C GLN A 95 -23.61 16.87 -27.94
N SER A 96 -23.95 18.16 -27.78
CA SER A 96 -22.98 19.26 -27.95
C SER A 96 -21.79 19.14 -27.00
N GLU A 97 -22.01 18.72 -25.75
CA GLU A 97 -20.92 18.52 -24.77
C GLU A 97 -20.04 17.31 -25.14
N ILE A 98 -20.63 16.22 -25.68
CA ILE A 98 -19.86 15.07 -26.20
C ILE A 98 -18.98 15.52 -27.37
N ASP A 99 -19.55 16.25 -28.34
CA ASP A 99 -18.82 16.74 -29.51
C ASP A 99 -17.69 17.70 -29.10
N ARG A 100 -17.94 18.58 -28.12
CA ARG A 100 -16.93 19.46 -27.53
C ARG A 100 -15.80 18.68 -26.87
N LEU A 101 -16.09 17.62 -26.12
CA LEU A 101 -15.08 16.77 -25.48
C LEU A 101 -14.27 15.96 -26.50
N TYR A 102 -14.92 15.46 -27.53
CA TYR A 102 -14.29 14.72 -28.63
C TYR A 102 -13.33 15.64 -29.41
N ASN A 103 -13.82 16.80 -29.86
CA ASN A 103 -13.02 17.76 -30.63
C ASN A 103 -11.85 18.33 -29.81
N ASN A 104 -12.02 18.56 -28.50
CA ASN A 104 -10.91 18.99 -27.64
C ASN A 104 -9.82 17.93 -27.47
N ARG A 105 -10.19 16.65 -27.46
CA ARG A 105 -9.22 15.53 -27.31
C ARG A 105 -8.42 15.30 -28.59
N PHE A 106 -9.09 15.31 -29.74
CA PHE A 106 -8.47 14.94 -31.02
C PHE A 106 -8.01 16.14 -31.86
N GLY A 107 -8.66 17.29 -31.75
CA GLY A 107 -8.30 18.51 -32.48
C GLY A 107 -6.93 19.09 -32.10
N ARG A 108 -6.43 18.82 -30.89
CA ARG A 108 -5.08 19.25 -30.48
C ARG A 108 -3.96 18.41 -31.07
N GLN A 109 -4.21 17.16 -31.46
CA GLN A 109 -3.14 16.31 -32.02
C GLN A 109 -2.80 16.70 -33.47
N GLN A 110 -3.77 17.14 -34.26
CA GLN A 110 -3.53 17.48 -35.66
C GLN A 110 -2.77 18.80 -35.88
N GLN A 111 -2.79 19.73 -34.92
CA GLN A 111 -2.09 21.01 -35.06
C GLN A 111 -0.58 20.93 -34.73
N THR A 112 -0.11 19.87 -34.07
CA THR A 112 1.30 19.75 -33.67
C THR A 112 2.21 19.06 -34.68
N SER A 113 1.65 18.48 -35.75
CA SER A 113 2.41 17.75 -36.77
C SER A 113 2.52 18.46 -38.13
N GLY A 114 2.07 19.72 -38.24
CA GLY A 114 1.95 20.42 -39.53
C GLY A 114 2.59 21.81 -39.63
N ALA A 115 3.40 22.25 -38.66
CA ALA A 115 4.10 23.54 -38.75
C ALA A 115 5.56 23.35 -39.16
N GLY A 116 5.75 23.18 -40.47
CA GLY A 116 7.02 23.47 -41.11
C GLY A 116 7.44 24.92 -40.85
N SER A 117 8.75 25.06 -40.66
CA SER A 117 9.53 26.30 -40.65
C SER A 117 8.98 27.39 -41.56
N GLY A 118 8.48 28.48 -40.98
CA GLY A 118 8.08 29.68 -41.72
C GLY A 118 8.05 30.90 -40.80
N ASN A 119 9.13 31.69 -40.87
CA ASN A 119 9.33 33.08 -40.45
C ASN A 119 8.35 33.67 -39.41
N ARG A 120 8.87 33.84 -38.20
CA ARG A 120 8.23 34.65 -37.15
C ARG A 120 8.74 36.10 -37.25
N PRO A 121 7.88 37.11 -37.46
CA PRO A 121 8.30 38.50 -37.36
C PRO A 121 8.59 38.87 -35.90
N GLN A 122 9.71 39.55 -35.68
CA GLN A 122 9.97 40.27 -34.43
C GLN A 122 8.96 41.41 -34.30
N THR A 123 8.26 41.48 -33.17
CA THR A 123 7.59 42.70 -32.74
C THR A 123 8.10 43.07 -31.36
N ASP A 124 8.71 44.25 -31.32
CA ASP A 124 9.09 45.01 -30.13
C ASP A 124 7.95 45.16 -29.14
N SER A 125 8.24 44.98 -27.87
CA SER A 125 7.41 45.47 -26.76
C SER A 125 8.30 46.21 -25.77
N THR A 126 8.41 47.52 -25.99
CA THR A 126 8.82 48.49 -24.98
C THR A 126 7.64 48.84 -24.07
N ASN A 127 7.96 49.24 -22.84
CA ASN A 127 7.13 50.04 -21.93
C ASN A 127 5.89 49.39 -21.30
N ARG A 128 5.82 49.30 -19.97
CA ARG A 128 5.38 50.44 -19.13
C ARG A 128 5.39 50.07 -17.64
N SER A 129 6.11 50.89 -16.88
CA SER A 129 6.01 51.08 -15.44
C SER A 129 4.57 51.36 -14.97
N ARG A 130 4.16 50.75 -13.86
CA ARG A 130 3.22 51.41 -12.94
C ARG A 130 3.38 50.91 -11.50
N ARG A 131 3.87 51.83 -10.67
CA ARG A 131 3.76 51.87 -9.20
C ARG A 131 2.31 51.71 -8.75
N SER A 132 2.11 51.00 -7.63
CA SER A 132 1.04 51.32 -6.68
C SER A 132 1.52 51.01 -5.27
N SER A 133 1.66 52.09 -4.51
CA SER A 133 1.83 52.18 -3.05
C SER A 133 0.52 51.92 -2.31
N GLY A 134 0.62 51.40 -1.08
CA GLY A 134 -0.44 51.33 -0.09
C GLY A 134 -0.39 50.00 0.67
N ALA A 135 -0.62 49.88 1.97
CA ALA A 135 -0.77 50.82 3.07
C ALA A 135 -0.61 49.99 4.36
N GLU A 136 -0.26 50.65 5.45
CA GLU A 136 -0.01 50.10 6.78
C GLU A 136 -1.24 49.40 7.38
N GLY A 137 -0.99 48.41 8.22
CA GLY A 137 -2.00 47.73 9.02
C GLY A 137 -1.36 47.06 10.23
N GLN A 138 -1.07 47.84 11.26
CA GLN A 138 -0.70 47.36 12.59
C GLN A 138 -1.89 46.62 13.22
N SER A 139 -1.67 45.43 13.78
CA SER A 139 -2.51 44.90 14.85
C SER A 139 -1.69 44.02 15.79
N ARG A 140 -1.68 44.48 17.05
CA ARG A 140 -1.16 43.80 18.23
C ARG A 140 -2.01 42.57 18.54
N SER A 141 -1.40 41.53 19.10
CA SER A 141 -1.96 40.74 20.21
C SER A 141 -0.88 39.86 20.80
N ALA A 142 -0.61 40.09 22.08
CA ALA A 142 0.24 39.27 22.92
C ALA A 142 -0.59 38.18 23.62
N ASP A 143 0.16 37.22 24.15
CA ASP A 143 -0.10 36.39 25.33
C ASP A 143 -0.71 34.98 25.22
N ALA A 144 0.17 34.07 25.67
CA ALA A 144 -0.02 32.98 26.62
C ALA A 144 -0.71 31.68 26.16
N ALA A 145 0.05 30.57 26.14
CA ALA A 145 0.00 29.60 27.23
C ALA A 145 1.03 28.45 27.09
N ARG A 146 1.68 28.16 28.23
CA ARG A 146 2.51 27.00 28.57
C ARG A 146 1.76 25.66 28.44
N ARG A 147 2.51 24.60 28.07
CA ARG A 147 2.47 23.19 28.55
C ARG A 147 3.43 22.44 27.62
N GLY A 148 4.47 21.72 28.03
CA GLY A 148 4.65 20.84 29.18
C GLY A 148 5.44 19.65 28.62
N GLU A 149 6.76 19.66 28.79
CA GLU A 149 7.66 18.62 28.32
C GLU A 149 7.47 17.32 29.14
N SER A 150 7.29 16.19 28.46
CA SER A 150 7.53 14.87 29.05
C SER A 150 8.47 14.08 28.16
N LYS A 151 9.67 13.84 28.68
CA LYS A 151 10.69 12.98 28.08
C LYS A 151 10.40 11.54 28.50
N GLY A 152 9.92 10.73 27.55
CA GLY A 152 9.90 9.27 27.66
C GLY A 152 10.81 8.68 26.60
N GLN A 153 12.01 8.26 27.00
CA GLN A 153 12.90 7.45 26.17
C GLN A 153 12.35 6.03 26.11
N PHE A 154 11.82 5.61 24.95
CA PHE A 154 11.60 4.21 24.63
C PHE A 154 12.48 3.83 23.44
N ALA A 155 13.54 3.10 23.70
CA ALA A 155 14.35 2.44 22.68
C ALA A 155 13.63 1.16 22.24
N PHE A 156 13.02 1.16 21.05
CA PHE A 156 12.47 -0.04 20.43
C PHE A 156 13.52 -0.70 19.53
N ARG A 157 14.05 -1.83 19.99
CA ARG A 157 14.86 -2.76 19.19
C ARG A 157 13.89 -3.53 18.26
N ALA A 158 14.07 -3.44 16.95
CA ALA A 158 13.26 -4.16 15.97
C ALA A 158 13.69 -5.64 15.92
N GLU A 159 13.11 -6.46 16.78
CA GLU A 159 13.12 -7.92 16.68
C GLU A 159 12.08 -8.36 15.62
N PRO A 160 12.31 -9.44 14.86
CA PRO A 160 11.29 -10.03 13.99
C PRO A 160 10.08 -10.43 14.84
N GLY A 161 8.97 -9.70 14.68
CA GLY A 161 7.78 -9.86 15.51
C GLY A 161 7.20 -11.26 15.41
N HIS A 162 7.23 -11.99 16.53
CA HIS A 162 6.57 -13.28 16.69
C HIS A 162 5.05 -13.08 16.71
N CYS A 163 4.39 -13.19 15.55
CA CYS A 163 2.94 -13.32 15.50
C CYS A 163 2.55 -14.71 16.02
N CYS A 164 1.77 -14.73 17.09
CA CYS A 164 1.27 -15.95 17.71
C CYS A 164 -0.22 -15.74 17.94
N PRO A 165 -1.11 -16.45 17.23
CA PRO A 165 -2.45 -16.63 17.76
C PRO A 165 -2.32 -17.34 19.11
N GLU A 166 -3.03 -16.83 20.11
CA GLU A 166 -3.10 -17.37 21.47
C GLU A 166 -3.14 -18.91 21.47
N GLN A 167 -2.14 -19.56 22.09
CA GLN A 167 -2.08 -21.01 22.22
C GLN A 167 -3.29 -21.46 23.04
N ASN A 168 -4.27 -22.04 22.36
CA ASN A 168 -5.45 -22.60 22.99
C ASN A 168 -5.19 -24.10 23.23
N ASP A 169 -4.91 -24.47 24.49
CA ASP A 169 -4.89 -25.85 24.95
C ASP A 169 -6.33 -26.37 25.01
N TYR A 170 -6.77 -27.11 23.99
CA TYR A 170 -8.05 -27.84 24.02
C TYR A 170 -7.88 -29.26 23.48
N PRO A 171 -8.59 -30.23 24.09
CA PRO A 171 -8.66 -31.60 23.57
C PRO A 171 -9.40 -31.63 22.23
N ALA A 172 -8.96 -32.53 21.35
CA ALA A 172 -9.57 -32.74 20.04
C ALA A 172 -11.05 -33.13 20.18
N GLN A 173 -11.96 -32.27 19.75
CA GLN A 173 -13.37 -32.61 19.58
C GLN A 173 -13.65 -32.91 18.11
N GLN A 174 -14.19 -34.10 17.84
CA GLN A 174 -14.68 -34.51 16.52
C GLN A 174 -15.95 -33.70 16.17
N PRO A 175 -16.20 -33.40 14.89
CA PRO A 175 -17.33 -32.57 14.51
C PRO A 175 -18.66 -33.34 14.61
N ALA A 176 -19.59 -32.82 15.41
CA ALA A 176 -20.99 -33.19 15.34
C ALA A 176 -21.64 -32.51 14.12
N THR A 177 -22.21 -33.31 13.23
CA THR A 177 -23.01 -32.90 12.08
C THR A 177 -24.35 -32.33 12.55
N GLY A 178 -24.49 -31.01 12.55
CA GLY A 178 -25.75 -30.30 12.81
C GLY A 178 -26.11 -29.37 11.65
N GLN A 179 -27.29 -29.59 11.06
CA GLN A 179 -27.84 -28.80 9.96
C GLN A 179 -28.06 -27.33 10.38
N ILE A 180 -27.52 -26.39 9.61
CA ILE A 180 -27.87 -24.96 9.70
C ILE A 180 -28.85 -24.64 8.58
N GLN A 181 -30.07 -24.25 8.95
CA GLN A 181 -31.10 -23.79 8.03
C GLN A 181 -30.71 -22.47 7.36
N ARG A 182 -30.99 -22.39 6.05
CA ARG A 182 -30.89 -21.22 5.18
C ARG A 182 -31.70 -20.05 5.72
N ILE A 183 -31.07 -18.91 5.97
CA ILE A 183 -31.73 -17.60 5.93
C ILE A 183 -31.49 -17.01 4.55
N VAL A 184 -32.57 -16.91 3.78
CA VAL A 184 -32.64 -16.18 2.52
C VAL A 184 -32.99 -14.74 2.86
N ASN A 185 -32.09 -13.79 2.57
CA ASN A 185 -32.44 -12.37 2.53
C ASN A 185 -31.93 -11.78 1.22
N GLY A 186 -32.87 -11.28 0.42
CA GLY A 186 -32.64 -10.67 -0.87
C GLY A 186 -31.92 -9.32 -0.77
N ALA A 187 -30.98 -9.10 -1.68
CA ALA A 187 -30.40 -7.80 -1.96
C ALA A 187 -30.68 -7.46 -3.43
N GLY A 188 -31.29 -6.29 -3.66
CA GLY A 188 -31.67 -5.79 -4.98
C GLY A 188 -30.48 -5.43 -5.88
N PRO A 189 -30.76 -4.90 -7.10
CA PRO A 189 -29.77 -4.77 -8.16
C PRO A 189 -28.75 -3.67 -7.84
N GLY A 190 -27.53 -4.08 -7.50
CA GLY A 190 -26.39 -3.19 -7.36
C GLY A 190 -25.94 -2.65 -8.72
N ARG A 191 -25.86 -1.31 -8.84
CA ARG A 191 -25.28 -0.60 -9.99
C ARG A 191 -23.82 -1.02 -10.21
N PRO A 192 -23.35 -1.21 -11.45
CA PRO A 192 -21.92 -1.42 -11.72
C PRO A 192 -21.15 -0.11 -11.49
N LEU A 193 -20.10 -0.17 -10.67
CA LEU A 193 -19.11 0.91 -10.52
C LEU A 193 -18.00 0.75 -11.57
N PRO A 194 -17.48 1.85 -12.15
CA PRO A 194 -16.62 1.79 -13.32
C PRO A 194 -15.16 1.41 -12.99
N GLU A 195 -14.72 0.29 -13.58
CA GLU A 195 -13.39 -0.38 -13.53
C GLU A 195 -12.17 0.51 -13.88
N ALA A 196 -12.37 1.70 -14.45
CA ALA A 196 -11.28 2.46 -15.08
C ALA A 196 -10.40 3.30 -14.13
N LYS A 197 -10.58 3.22 -12.80
CA LYS A 197 -9.85 4.08 -11.82
C LYS A 197 -8.77 3.38 -11.00
N ALA A 198 -8.69 2.05 -10.98
CA ALA A 198 -7.68 1.34 -10.18
C ALA A 198 -6.26 1.38 -10.79
N ARG A 199 -6.13 1.72 -12.08
CA ARG A 199 -4.84 1.64 -12.81
C ARG A 199 -3.89 2.83 -12.63
N SER A 200 -4.26 3.89 -11.92
CA SER A 200 -3.48 5.15 -11.84
C SER A 200 -2.96 5.52 -10.45
N GLN A 201 -3.17 4.69 -9.42
CA GLN A 201 -2.65 4.94 -8.07
C GLN A 201 -1.58 3.93 -7.63
N ILE A 202 -0.97 3.22 -8.59
CA ILE A 202 0.23 2.39 -8.40
C ILE A 202 1.48 3.28 -8.36
N GLY A 203 1.46 4.31 -7.52
CA GLY A 203 2.55 5.27 -7.35
C GLY A 203 3.32 5.12 -6.03
N LYS A 204 2.91 4.21 -5.14
CA LYS A 204 3.52 3.99 -3.81
C LYS A 204 3.33 2.54 -3.31
N LEU A 205 3.58 1.55 -4.19
CA LEU A 205 3.90 0.17 -3.79
C LEU A 205 5.36 0.13 -3.30
N GLY A 206 5.62 0.77 -2.16
CA GLY A 206 6.94 0.94 -1.54
C GLY A 206 7.61 -0.33 -1.01
N LEU A 207 7.07 -1.52 -1.31
CA LEU A 207 7.73 -2.80 -1.06
C LEU A 207 7.93 -3.67 -2.31
N ALA A 208 7.25 -3.38 -3.43
CA ALA A 208 7.42 -4.15 -4.68
C ALA A 208 8.52 -3.56 -5.59
N ASN A 209 8.86 -2.28 -5.43
CA ASN A 209 9.77 -1.59 -6.35
C ASN A 209 11.27 -1.73 -6.02
N ARG A 210 11.68 -2.59 -5.07
CA ARG A 210 13.11 -2.77 -4.77
C ARG A 210 13.76 -4.00 -5.40
N THR A 211 13.06 -5.08 -5.77
CA THR A 211 13.79 -6.27 -6.26
C THR A 211 13.06 -7.27 -7.17
N GLY A 212 11.78 -7.12 -7.54
CA GLY A 212 11.20 -8.13 -8.43
C GLY A 212 9.75 -7.89 -8.75
N HIS A 213 9.22 -8.68 -9.68
CA HIS A 213 7.82 -8.74 -10.08
C HIS A 213 7.17 -9.88 -9.28
N VAL A 214 6.05 -9.68 -8.54
CA VAL A 214 5.26 -10.84 -8.14
C VAL A 214 4.59 -11.17 -9.46
N PRO A 215 4.73 -12.40 -9.98
CA PRO A 215 3.95 -12.78 -11.14
C PRO A 215 2.48 -12.52 -10.78
N GLY A 216 1.81 -11.62 -11.48
CA GLY A 216 0.41 -11.27 -11.18
C GLY A 216 -0.50 -12.51 -11.14
N THR A 217 -0.09 -13.56 -11.84
CA THR A 217 -0.69 -14.90 -11.81
C THR A 217 -0.75 -15.55 -10.42
N LYS A 218 0.27 -15.36 -9.56
CA LYS A 218 0.26 -15.91 -8.20
C LYS A 218 -0.73 -15.20 -7.29
N VAL A 219 -0.77 -13.87 -7.35
CA VAL A 219 -1.69 -13.06 -6.54
C VAL A 219 -3.13 -13.41 -6.87
N GLN A 220 -3.46 -13.48 -8.17
CA GLN A 220 -4.78 -13.86 -8.63
C GLN A 220 -5.11 -15.32 -8.28
N GLY A 221 -4.14 -16.23 -8.40
CA GLY A 221 -4.30 -17.62 -7.99
C GLY A 221 -4.67 -17.76 -6.51
N TYR A 222 -3.96 -17.06 -5.61
CA TYR A 222 -4.28 -17.08 -4.19
C TYR A 222 -5.63 -16.44 -3.86
N TRP A 223 -6.00 -15.37 -4.55
CA TRP A 223 -7.31 -14.75 -4.37
C TRP A 223 -8.44 -15.74 -4.72
N LEU A 224 -8.35 -16.39 -5.88
CA LEU A 224 -9.33 -17.40 -6.31
C LEU A 224 -9.40 -18.58 -5.34
N LEU A 225 -8.25 -19.08 -4.90
CA LEU A 225 -8.20 -20.16 -3.89
C LEU A 225 -8.89 -19.73 -2.60
N ILE A 226 -8.62 -18.52 -2.09
CA ILE A 226 -9.26 -18.02 -0.87
C ILE A 226 -10.78 -17.86 -1.06
N GLN A 227 -11.24 -17.34 -2.20
CA GLN A 227 -12.67 -17.23 -2.46
C GLN A 227 -13.36 -18.60 -2.47
N ASP A 228 -12.73 -19.62 -3.06
CA ASP A 228 -13.25 -20.99 -3.12
C ASP A 228 -13.31 -21.68 -1.75
N GLN A 229 -12.43 -21.30 -0.81
CA GLN A 229 -12.44 -21.85 0.54
C GLN A 229 -13.65 -21.44 1.37
N GLY A 230 -14.49 -20.48 0.95
CA GLY A 230 -15.70 -20.12 1.69
C GLY A 230 -15.42 -19.53 3.07
N TYR A 231 -14.46 -18.61 3.14
CA TYR A 231 -14.25 -17.73 4.29
C TYR A 231 -15.44 -16.78 4.48
N THR A 232 -15.71 -16.38 5.71
CA THR A 232 -16.67 -15.32 6.02
C THR A 232 -16.11 -13.96 5.59
N TYR A 233 -14.81 -13.73 5.80
CA TYR A 233 -14.12 -12.49 5.41
C TYR A 233 -12.90 -12.77 4.53
N PRO A 234 -13.11 -13.17 3.26
CA PRO A 234 -12.03 -13.59 2.36
C PRO A 234 -11.00 -12.48 2.08
N ASP A 235 -11.43 -11.22 2.06
CA ASP A 235 -10.54 -10.06 1.89
C ASP A 235 -9.57 -9.88 3.07
N ILE A 236 -10.02 -10.17 4.29
CA ILE A 236 -9.17 -10.15 5.49
C ILE A 236 -8.20 -11.34 5.48
N ALA A 237 -8.67 -12.55 5.14
CA ALA A 237 -7.82 -13.72 4.98
C ALA A 237 -6.71 -13.49 3.94
N PHE A 238 -7.06 -12.90 2.79
CA PHE A 238 -6.10 -12.58 1.73
C PHE A 238 -5.06 -11.56 2.18
N ALA A 239 -5.48 -10.52 2.90
CA ALA A 239 -4.59 -9.53 3.45
C ALA A 239 -3.67 -10.07 4.54
N ILE A 240 -4.16 -10.94 5.43
CA ILE A 240 -3.33 -11.62 6.42
C ILE A 240 -2.28 -12.48 5.72
N SER A 241 -2.69 -13.30 4.74
CA SER A 241 -1.74 -14.12 3.99
C SER A 241 -0.65 -13.29 3.31
N ALA A 242 -1.03 -12.14 2.72
CA ALA A 242 -0.07 -11.21 2.16
C ALA A 242 0.89 -10.66 3.23
N VAL A 243 0.40 -10.24 4.39
CA VAL A 243 1.27 -9.70 5.45
C VAL A 243 2.26 -10.76 5.96
N GLU A 244 1.79 -11.98 6.21
CA GLU A 244 2.61 -13.06 6.80
C GLU A 244 3.67 -13.61 5.83
N THR A 245 3.38 -13.62 4.54
CA THR A 245 4.31 -14.11 3.51
C THR A 245 5.18 -13.01 2.88
N GLY A 246 4.99 -11.76 3.31
CA GLY A 246 5.54 -10.60 2.63
C GLY A 246 5.09 -10.56 1.17
N TYR A 247 3.78 -10.44 0.93
CA TYR A 247 3.11 -10.41 -0.37
C TYR A 247 3.51 -11.56 -1.29
N TRP A 248 3.72 -12.75 -0.71
CA TRP A 248 4.14 -13.97 -1.40
C TRP A 248 5.45 -13.83 -2.18
N TRP A 249 6.27 -12.82 -1.87
CA TRP A 249 7.60 -12.63 -2.44
C TRP A 249 8.56 -13.73 -1.98
N ILE A 250 8.40 -14.14 -0.73
CA ILE A 250 9.21 -15.18 -0.10
C ILE A 250 8.37 -16.45 -0.13
N ALA A 251 8.97 -17.55 -0.63
CA ALA A 251 8.34 -18.86 -0.54
C ALA A 251 8.07 -19.17 0.93
N SER A 252 6.81 -19.43 1.29
CA SER A 252 6.47 -19.75 2.68
C SER A 252 7.06 -21.12 3.04
N PRO A 253 8.03 -21.20 3.98
CA PRO A 253 8.65 -22.46 4.34
C PRO A 253 7.60 -23.42 4.92
N GLY A 254 7.41 -24.58 4.28
CA GLY A 254 6.39 -25.54 4.69
C GLY A 254 4.96 -25.08 4.42
N HIS A 255 4.74 -24.26 3.39
CA HIS A 255 3.41 -23.88 2.89
C HIS A 255 2.51 -23.17 3.92
N ASN A 256 3.08 -22.55 4.95
CA ASN A 256 2.32 -21.86 6.01
C ASN A 256 2.01 -20.42 5.59
N LEU A 257 0.88 -20.22 4.91
CA LEU A 257 0.52 -18.92 4.34
C LEU A 257 0.06 -17.89 5.37
N PHE A 258 -0.21 -18.30 6.61
CA PHE A 258 -0.84 -17.46 7.65
C PHE A 258 0.00 -17.36 8.94
N GLY A 259 1.25 -17.82 8.93
CA GLY A 259 2.11 -17.77 10.12
C GLY A 259 1.57 -18.57 11.31
N MET A 260 0.79 -19.63 11.07
CA MET A 260 0.11 -20.37 12.13
C MET A 260 1.12 -21.14 13.00
N LYS A 261 0.98 -21.04 14.32
CA LYS A 261 1.69 -21.88 15.29
C LYS A 261 0.95 -23.18 15.55
N LYS A 262 1.66 -24.13 16.22
CA LYS A 262 1.08 -25.40 16.70
C LYS A 262 -0.31 -25.17 17.29
N ASN A 263 -1.28 -25.92 16.81
CA ASN A 263 -2.67 -25.86 17.22
C ASN A 263 -3.29 -27.27 17.26
N GLY A 264 -4.53 -27.39 17.72
CA GLY A 264 -5.24 -28.67 17.86
C GLY A 264 -6.07 -29.11 16.64
N ARG A 265 -6.08 -28.36 15.54
CA ARG A 265 -7.03 -28.59 14.41
C ARG A 265 -6.58 -29.69 13.43
N GLY A 266 -5.34 -30.16 13.51
CA GLY A 266 -4.87 -31.35 12.79
C GLY A 266 -4.52 -31.18 11.30
N TYR A 267 -4.45 -29.94 10.78
CA TYR A 267 -4.15 -29.68 9.37
C TYR A 267 -2.66 -29.72 9.00
N TYR A 268 -1.76 -29.50 9.97
CA TYR A 268 -0.32 -29.46 9.72
C TYR A 268 0.29 -30.87 9.76
N SER A 269 1.35 -31.10 8.97
CA SER A 269 2.07 -32.37 8.91
C SER A 269 3.27 -32.43 9.86
N SER A 270 3.88 -31.28 10.16
CA SER A 270 5.02 -31.19 11.08
C SER A 270 5.15 -29.77 11.64
N LEU A 271 6.09 -29.58 12.56
CA LEU A 271 6.39 -28.26 13.15
C LEU A 271 7.81 -27.84 12.77
N SER A 272 8.02 -26.54 12.59
CA SER A 272 9.36 -25.96 12.54
C SER A 272 9.99 -25.93 13.93
N ARG A 273 11.31 -25.68 13.99
CA ARG A 273 12.05 -25.51 15.26
C ARG A 273 11.45 -24.43 16.16
N SER A 274 10.84 -23.40 15.58
CA SER A 274 10.20 -22.28 16.30
C SER A 274 8.71 -22.52 16.58
N GLY A 275 8.19 -23.73 16.33
CA GLY A 275 6.81 -24.12 16.62
C GLY A 275 5.78 -23.66 15.58
N TYR A 276 6.20 -23.22 14.39
CA TYR A 276 5.29 -22.90 13.30
C TYR A 276 4.84 -24.18 12.59
N CYS A 277 3.56 -24.24 12.23
CA CYS A 277 3.00 -25.31 11.43
C CYS A 277 3.70 -25.42 10.07
N ARG A 278 3.93 -26.64 9.61
CA ARG A 278 4.30 -26.98 8.24
C ARG A 278 3.21 -27.86 7.67
N TYR A 279 2.72 -27.52 6.49
CA TYR A 279 1.61 -28.18 5.82
C TYR A 279 2.11 -29.00 4.64
N LYS A 280 1.29 -29.97 4.21
CA LYS A 280 1.55 -30.75 2.98
C LYS A 280 1.36 -29.90 1.71
N SER A 281 0.54 -28.86 1.80
CA SER A 281 0.21 -27.97 0.68
C SER A 281 -0.30 -26.62 1.19
N GLU A 282 -0.31 -25.62 0.31
CA GLU A 282 -0.88 -24.28 0.58
C GLU A 282 -2.38 -24.36 0.86
N SER A 283 -3.10 -25.24 0.16
CA SER A 283 -4.53 -25.50 0.40
C SER A 283 -4.80 -26.00 1.82
N ALA A 284 -3.94 -26.86 2.38
CA ALA A 284 -4.06 -27.31 3.77
C ALA A 284 -3.84 -26.16 4.77
N SER A 285 -2.93 -25.21 4.47
CA SER A 285 -2.76 -24.00 5.29
C SER A 285 -3.99 -23.09 5.23
N MET A 286 -4.61 -22.94 4.07
CA MET A 286 -5.86 -22.19 3.93
C MET A 286 -7.01 -22.84 4.69
N ALA A 287 -7.18 -24.16 4.57
CA ALA A 287 -8.20 -24.89 5.31
C ALA A 287 -8.02 -24.75 6.85
N ASP A 288 -6.78 -24.79 7.35
CA ASP A 288 -6.49 -24.54 8.77
C ASP A 288 -6.91 -23.12 9.19
N TYR A 289 -6.57 -22.11 8.39
CA TYR A 289 -6.95 -20.73 8.68
C TYR A 289 -8.48 -20.52 8.61
N ARG A 290 -9.18 -21.22 7.71
CA ARG A 290 -10.66 -21.18 7.63
C ARG A 290 -11.28 -21.74 8.90
N ALA A 291 -10.80 -22.90 9.36
CA ALA A 291 -11.25 -23.51 10.59
C ALA A 291 -10.97 -22.58 11.81
N TYR A 292 -9.82 -21.90 11.82
CA TYR A 292 -9.52 -20.87 12.80
C TYR A 292 -10.52 -19.69 12.75
N GLU A 293 -10.81 -19.14 11.57
CA GLU A 293 -11.77 -18.03 11.40
C GLU A 293 -13.15 -18.42 11.94
N GLN A 294 -13.67 -19.57 11.54
CA GLN A 294 -14.98 -20.06 11.98
C GLN A 294 -15.02 -20.27 13.50
N GLN A 295 -13.97 -20.88 14.06
CA GLN A 295 -13.85 -21.09 15.50
C GLN A 295 -13.82 -19.76 16.26
N VAL A 296 -13.09 -18.75 15.77
CA VAL A 296 -12.99 -17.43 16.39
C VAL A 296 -14.30 -16.66 16.30
N ILE A 297 -14.95 -16.66 15.13
CA ILE A 297 -16.26 -16.00 14.94
C ILE A 297 -17.28 -16.60 15.91
N ALA A 298 -17.35 -17.93 16.00
CA ALA A 298 -18.25 -18.62 16.92
C ALA A 298 -17.90 -18.36 18.39
N LYS A 299 -16.62 -18.49 18.78
CA LYS A 299 -16.18 -18.35 20.18
C LYS A 299 -16.41 -16.95 20.74
N TYR A 300 -16.25 -15.91 19.92
CA TYR A 300 -16.35 -14.52 20.35
C TYR A 300 -17.61 -13.81 19.82
N SER A 301 -18.55 -14.56 19.25
CA SER A 301 -19.82 -14.05 18.69
C SER A 301 -19.61 -12.83 17.78
N LEU A 302 -18.64 -12.91 16.86
CA LEU A 302 -18.23 -11.80 16.02
C LEU A 302 -19.21 -11.64 14.85
N VAL A 303 -20.16 -10.72 14.99
CA VAL A 303 -21.25 -10.55 14.00
C VAL A 303 -20.81 -9.75 12.78
N THR A 304 -19.98 -8.72 12.98
CA THR A 304 -19.60 -7.80 11.91
C THR A 304 -18.17 -7.99 11.46
N ARG A 305 -17.90 -7.64 10.18
CA ARG A 305 -16.55 -7.57 9.62
C ARG A 305 -15.62 -6.69 10.47
N SER A 306 -16.15 -5.60 11.04
CA SER A 306 -15.39 -4.68 11.89
C SER A 306 -14.98 -5.32 13.22
N ASP A 307 -15.86 -6.11 13.83
CA ASP A 307 -15.57 -6.80 15.08
C ASP A 307 -14.53 -7.91 14.88
N TYR A 308 -14.65 -8.67 13.78
CA TYR A 308 -13.64 -9.65 13.40
C TYR A 308 -12.27 -9.01 13.16
N LEU A 309 -12.23 -7.91 12.41
CA LEU A 309 -10.98 -7.19 12.17
C LEU A 309 -10.36 -6.63 13.46
N ARG A 310 -11.18 -6.10 14.38
CA ARG A 310 -10.73 -5.66 15.71
C ARG A 310 -10.18 -6.83 16.53
N HIS A 311 -10.78 -8.02 16.42
CA HIS A 311 -10.26 -9.23 17.06
C HIS A 311 -8.87 -9.59 16.50
N ILE A 312 -8.72 -9.64 15.17
CA ILE A 312 -7.44 -9.94 14.52
C ILE A 312 -6.34 -8.96 14.98
N TYR A 313 -6.62 -7.65 15.01
CA TYR A 313 -5.65 -6.65 15.47
C TYR A 313 -5.15 -6.86 16.89
N ARG A 314 -5.96 -7.46 17.77
CA ARG A 314 -5.63 -7.64 19.18
C ARG A 314 -5.04 -9.00 19.50
N ARG A 315 -5.51 -10.06 18.83
CA ARG A 315 -5.29 -11.45 19.25
C ARG A 315 -4.51 -12.30 18.25
N PHE A 316 -4.48 -11.91 16.97
CA PHE A 316 -3.78 -12.70 15.95
C PHE A 316 -2.27 -12.45 15.96
N CYS A 317 -1.87 -11.17 15.96
CA CYS A 317 -0.48 -10.77 16.12
C CYS A 317 -0.37 -9.66 17.18
N PRO A 318 0.37 -9.89 18.30
CA PRO A 318 0.52 -8.90 19.37
C PRO A 318 1.27 -7.62 18.96
N ASN A 319 1.84 -7.57 17.75
CA ASN A 319 2.64 -6.44 17.30
C ASN A 319 1.73 -5.21 17.06
N PRO A 320 1.95 -4.06 17.72
CA PRO A 320 1.11 -2.88 17.56
C PRO A 320 1.14 -2.31 16.13
N THR A 321 2.21 -2.55 15.38
CA THR A 321 2.31 -2.12 13.97
C THR A 321 1.52 -2.99 13.01
N TYR A 322 1.04 -4.17 13.46
CA TYR A 322 0.33 -5.13 12.64
C TYR A 322 -0.96 -4.55 12.05
N GLN A 323 -1.69 -3.78 12.85
CA GLN A 323 -2.91 -3.08 12.40
C GLN A 323 -2.65 -2.21 11.17
N GLY A 324 -1.57 -1.42 11.20
CA GLY A 324 -1.19 -0.57 10.07
C GLY A 324 -0.81 -1.36 8.82
N LYS A 325 -0.05 -2.45 8.99
CA LYS A 325 0.35 -3.34 7.90
C LYS A 325 -0.86 -4.02 7.26
N LEU A 326 -1.77 -4.55 8.07
CA LEU A 326 -2.96 -5.24 7.59
C LEU A 326 -3.94 -4.29 6.91
N ALA A 327 -4.17 -3.09 7.46
CA ALA A 327 -4.99 -2.07 6.81
C ALA A 327 -4.44 -1.67 5.43
N LEU A 328 -3.13 -1.47 5.33
CA LEU A 328 -2.46 -1.18 4.05
C LEU A 328 -2.59 -2.35 3.06
N ALA A 329 -2.43 -3.60 3.53
CA ALA A 329 -2.60 -4.78 2.69
C ALA A 329 -4.03 -4.89 2.14
N ILE A 330 -5.05 -4.72 2.98
CA ILE A 330 -6.47 -4.71 2.56
C ILE A 330 -6.70 -3.65 1.47
N GLN A 331 -6.21 -2.43 1.67
CA GLN A 331 -6.38 -1.35 0.69
C GLN A 331 -5.67 -1.67 -0.64
N THR A 332 -4.45 -2.21 -0.57
CA THR A 332 -3.64 -2.53 -1.74
C THR A 332 -4.25 -3.66 -2.55
N LEU A 333 -4.66 -4.74 -1.89
CA LEU A 333 -5.21 -5.93 -2.55
C LEU A 333 -6.61 -5.67 -3.11
N LYS A 334 -7.41 -4.79 -2.48
CA LYS A 334 -8.70 -4.34 -3.04
C LYS A 334 -8.56 -3.63 -4.39
N ALA A 335 -7.40 -3.06 -4.71
CA ALA A 335 -7.16 -2.46 -6.01
C ALA A 335 -6.74 -3.49 -7.09
N LEU A 336 -6.41 -4.72 -6.67
CA LEU A 336 -5.91 -5.80 -7.52
C LEU A 336 -6.94 -6.90 -7.77
N ALA A 337 -7.88 -7.09 -6.83
CA ALA A 337 -9.03 -7.99 -6.94
C ALA A 337 -10.18 -7.34 -7.71
#